data_AF-A0A482VF28-F1
#
_entry.id   AF-A0A482VF28-F1
#
_cell.length_a   1.000
_cell.length_b   1.000
_cell.length_c   1.000
_cell.angle_alpha   90.00
_cell.angle_beta   90.00
_cell.angle_gamma   90.00
#
_symmetry.space_group_name_H-M   'P 1'
#
loop_
_entity.id
_entity.type
_entity.pdbx_description
1 polymer ?
#
loop_
_entity_poly.entity_id
_entity_poly.type
_entity_poly.pdbx_seq_one_letter_code
_entity_poly.pdbx_strand_id
1 'polypeptide(L)'
;MNLSVISALRSLESLDLGECSDFPTNFGEEILVNLKKLEKLRLEKGQGNCHTFEILDAVKQMPQLEQLELVNFDIKTGFDTALGGCSNIRKLLIIPTYISQSATTNHMVLGGVLRLQSTLSHFVWGVTLELLRVTELFVDQCEDPDKKEKKDKKPAGNGDSIPVLKPVPLITDKDDTIPPAHDPPQVEILPLPNLQKLLLQSLPTTRVKILKIPFHATWRQSITDTVN
;
A
#
# COMPACT_ATOMS: atom_id res chain seq x y z
N MET A 1 -10.36 17.59 -16.05
CA MET A 1 -9.56 18.63 -15.38
C MET A 1 -8.33 18.94 -16.23
N ASN A 2 -7.94 20.21 -16.44
CA ASN A 2 -6.72 20.52 -17.19
C ASN A 2 -5.54 20.66 -16.22
N LEU A 3 -4.64 19.67 -16.23
CA LEU A 3 -3.45 19.62 -15.38
C LEU A 3 -2.15 20.00 -16.12
N SER A 4 -2.22 20.37 -17.40
CA SER A 4 -1.02 20.57 -18.24
C SER A 4 -0.11 21.69 -17.73
N VAL A 5 -0.67 22.69 -17.03
CA VAL A 5 0.10 23.77 -16.41
C VAL A 5 1.16 23.26 -15.42
N ILE A 6 0.89 22.12 -14.76
CA ILE A 6 1.84 21.51 -13.82
C ILE A 6 3.14 21.15 -14.55
N SER A 7 3.07 20.65 -15.79
CA SER A 7 4.26 20.25 -16.56
C SER A 7 5.26 21.40 -16.81
N ALA A 8 4.81 22.66 -16.72
CA ALA A 8 5.67 23.83 -16.87
C ALA A 8 6.48 24.16 -15.61
N LEU A 9 6.15 23.58 -14.46
CA LEU A 9 6.79 23.83 -13.16
C LEU A 9 8.10 23.02 -13.02
N ARG A 10 9.09 23.31 -13.86
CA ARG A 10 10.35 22.54 -13.96
C ARG A 10 11.21 22.51 -12.70
N SER A 11 10.97 23.43 -11.76
CA SER A 11 11.65 23.49 -10.47
C SER A 11 10.85 22.89 -9.32
N LEU A 12 9.71 22.24 -9.60
CA LEU A 12 8.86 21.66 -8.57
C LEU A 12 9.54 20.43 -7.95
N GLU A 13 9.71 20.45 -6.63
CA GLU A 13 10.36 19.38 -5.84
C GLU A 13 9.32 18.53 -5.07
N SER A 14 8.15 19.10 -4.75
CA SER A 14 7.06 18.39 -4.06
C SER A 14 5.73 18.69 -4.74
N LEU A 15 4.92 17.65 -4.94
CA LEU A 15 3.59 17.76 -5.55
C LEU A 15 2.58 16.91 -4.76
N ASP A 16 1.56 17.57 -4.22
CA ASP A 16 0.46 16.96 -3.48
C ASP A 16 -0.87 17.24 -4.19
N LEU A 17 -1.62 16.19 -4.55
CA LEU A 17 -2.91 16.31 -5.22
C LEU A 17 -3.96 15.41 -4.57
N GLY A 18 -5.11 15.99 -4.20
CA GLY A 18 -6.10 15.34 -3.31
C GLY A 18 -7.24 14.56 -3.97
N GLU A 19 -7.53 14.76 -5.26
CA GLU A 19 -8.68 14.15 -5.96
C GLU A 19 -8.21 13.56 -7.29
N CYS A 20 -7.63 12.34 -7.24
CA CYS A 20 -6.97 11.73 -8.40
C CYS A 20 -7.87 10.83 -9.26
N SER A 21 -9.13 10.62 -8.88
CA SER A 21 -10.05 9.67 -9.56
C SER A 21 -10.31 10.02 -11.02
N ASP A 22 -10.33 11.31 -11.36
CA ASP A 22 -10.65 11.83 -12.71
C ASP A 22 -9.45 12.50 -13.39
N PHE A 23 -8.24 12.06 -13.04
CA PHE A 23 -7.03 12.54 -13.72
C PHE A 23 -7.05 12.16 -15.20
N PRO A 24 -6.53 13.02 -16.08
CA PRO A 24 -6.44 12.70 -17.49
C PRO A 24 -5.43 11.56 -17.71
N THR A 25 -5.65 10.75 -18.75
CA THR A 25 -4.77 9.63 -19.14
C THR A 25 -3.32 10.06 -19.30
N ASN A 26 -3.10 11.28 -19.80
CA ASN A 26 -1.77 11.83 -20.04
C ASN A 26 -1.06 12.37 -18.78
N PHE A 27 -1.68 12.26 -17.59
CA PHE A 27 -1.07 12.78 -16.36
C PHE A 27 0.28 12.14 -16.06
N GLY A 28 0.40 10.81 -16.19
CA GLY A 28 1.69 10.12 -16.01
C GLY A 28 2.66 10.47 -17.14
N GLU A 29 2.31 10.09 -18.36
CA GLU A 29 3.20 10.08 -19.54
C GLU A 29 3.60 11.46 -20.10
N GLU A 30 2.81 12.51 -19.89
CA GLU A 30 3.11 13.84 -20.43
C GLU A 30 3.31 14.89 -19.34
N ILE A 31 2.62 14.80 -18.21
CA ILE A 31 2.65 15.84 -17.19
C ILE A 31 3.71 15.52 -16.14
N LEU A 32 3.62 14.35 -15.51
CA LEU A 32 4.44 13.98 -14.36
C LEU A 32 5.92 13.80 -14.75
N VAL A 33 6.20 13.13 -15.88
CA VAL A 33 7.57 12.92 -16.36
C VAL A 33 8.34 14.22 -16.67
N ASN A 34 7.64 15.34 -16.87
CA ASN A 34 8.27 16.64 -17.14
C ASN A 34 8.82 17.32 -15.88
N LEU A 35 8.44 16.85 -14.69
CA LEU A 35 8.89 17.38 -13.41
C LEU A 35 10.22 16.76 -12.99
N LYS A 36 11.30 17.14 -13.70
CA LYS A 36 12.63 16.51 -13.55
C LYS A 36 13.29 16.69 -12.19
N LYS A 37 12.82 17.65 -11.38
CA LYS A 37 13.30 17.90 -10.01
C LYS A 37 12.35 17.37 -8.93
N LEU A 38 11.29 16.68 -9.30
CA LEU A 38 10.31 16.20 -8.31
C LEU A 38 10.95 15.12 -7.44
N GLU A 39 10.97 15.36 -6.13
CA GLU A 39 11.50 14.48 -5.10
C GLU A 39 10.40 13.79 -4.31
N LYS A 40 9.24 14.45 -4.19
CA LYS A 40 8.09 13.97 -3.41
C LYS A 40 6.80 14.07 -4.22
N LEU A 41 6.09 12.97 -4.31
CA LEU A 41 4.77 12.88 -4.94
C LEU A 41 3.77 12.29 -3.97
N ARG A 42 2.73 13.05 -3.67
CA ARG A 42 1.58 12.59 -2.91
C ARG A 42 0.33 12.68 -3.77
N LEU A 43 -0.37 11.56 -3.87
CA LEU A 43 -1.64 11.47 -4.54
C LEU A 43 -2.68 10.93 -3.57
N GLU A 44 -3.85 11.55 -3.54
CA GLU A 44 -4.99 11.09 -2.75
C GLU A 44 -6.20 10.75 -3.61
N LYS A 45 -7.02 9.82 -3.12
CA LYS A 45 -8.30 9.40 -3.72
C LYS A 45 -8.16 8.96 -5.18
N GLY A 46 -7.16 8.13 -5.45
CA GLY A 46 -6.98 7.46 -6.74
C GLY A 46 -7.88 6.23 -6.85
N GLN A 47 -9.16 6.42 -7.10
CA GLN A 47 -10.16 5.36 -7.15
C GLN A 47 -10.82 5.28 -8.54
N GLY A 48 -11.54 4.19 -8.81
CA GLY A 48 -12.32 4.03 -10.04
C GLY A 48 -11.45 4.06 -11.29
N ASN A 49 -11.58 5.11 -12.09
CA ASN A 49 -10.89 5.26 -13.37
C ASN A 49 -9.47 5.86 -13.25
N CYS A 50 -8.95 6.05 -12.04
CA CYS A 50 -7.57 6.51 -11.83
C CYS A 50 -6.57 5.66 -12.64
N HIS A 51 -5.73 6.35 -13.41
CA HIS A 51 -4.65 5.81 -14.26
C HIS A 51 -3.40 5.47 -13.44
N THR A 52 -3.59 4.63 -12.41
CA THR A 52 -2.53 4.30 -11.45
C THR A 52 -1.32 3.63 -12.10
N PHE A 53 -1.52 2.80 -13.13
CA PHE A 53 -0.42 2.10 -13.79
C PHE A 53 0.43 3.08 -14.62
N GLU A 54 -0.20 3.96 -15.37
CA GLU A 54 0.46 5.01 -16.15
C GLU A 54 1.21 5.99 -15.24
N ILE A 55 0.67 6.26 -14.05
CA ILE A 55 1.36 7.03 -13.00
C ILE A 55 2.61 6.28 -12.52
N LEU A 56 2.51 4.99 -12.18
CA LEU A 56 3.65 4.21 -11.69
C LEU A 56 4.73 4.02 -12.78
N ASP A 57 4.33 3.86 -14.05
CA ASP A 57 5.26 3.81 -15.19
C ASP A 57 6.03 5.13 -15.37
N ALA A 58 5.39 6.26 -15.09
CA ALA A 58 6.06 7.56 -15.05
C ALA A 58 7.00 7.67 -13.84
N VAL A 59 6.54 7.30 -12.64
CA VAL A 59 7.33 7.31 -11.39
C VAL A 59 8.63 6.53 -11.55
N LYS A 60 8.58 5.35 -12.18
CA LYS A 60 9.74 4.51 -12.49
C LYS A 60 10.82 5.24 -13.29
N GLN A 61 10.45 6.23 -14.10
CA GLN A 61 11.36 6.98 -14.97
C GLN A 61 11.87 8.29 -14.34
N MET A 62 11.55 8.54 -13.07
CA MET A 62 11.86 9.78 -12.36
C MET A 62 12.94 9.54 -11.29
N PRO A 63 14.23 9.62 -11.65
CA PRO A 63 15.33 9.21 -10.77
C PRO A 63 15.50 10.11 -9.53
N GLN A 64 14.92 11.31 -9.51
CA GLN A 64 14.93 12.20 -8.34
C GLN A 64 13.76 11.95 -7.40
N LEU A 65 12.71 11.27 -7.86
CA LEU A 65 11.51 11.04 -7.08
C LEU A 65 11.79 9.91 -6.08
N GLU A 66 12.04 10.26 -4.82
CA GLU A 66 12.40 9.29 -3.77
C GLU A 66 11.26 9.00 -2.80
N GLN A 67 10.25 9.87 -2.73
CA GLN A 67 9.09 9.72 -1.83
C GLN A 67 7.79 9.64 -2.60
N LEU A 68 7.07 8.54 -2.41
CA LEU A 68 5.75 8.30 -2.98
C LEU A 68 4.72 8.06 -1.87
N GLU A 69 3.62 8.81 -1.92
CA GLU A 69 2.50 8.65 -1.00
C GLU A 69 1.21 8.42 -1.79
N LEU A 70 0.61 7.24 -1.62
CA LEU A 70 -0.65 6.85 -2.25
C LEU A 70 -1.72 6.70 -1.17
N VAL A 71 -2.59 7.70 -1.05
CA VAL A 71 -3.58 7.78 0.03
C VAL A 71 -4.98 7.53 -0.50
N ASN A 72 -5.69 6.55 0.08
CA ASN A 72 -6.99 6.08 -0.38
C ASN A 72 -6.97 5.70 -1.88
N PHE A 73 -6.05 4.81 -2.25
CA PHE A 73 -5.91 4.33 -3.63
C PHE A 73 -6.51 2.93 -3.81
N ASP A 74 -7.20 2.72 -4.93
CA ASP A 74 -7.64 1.40 -5.36
C ASP A 74 -6.42 0.58 -5.82
N ILE A 75 -6.24 -0.61 -5.24
CA ILE A 75 -5.16 -1.52 -5.61
C ILE A 75 -5.72 -2.58 -6.56
N LYS A 76 -5.30 -2.51 -7.82
CA LYS A 76 -5.75 -3.38 -8.92
C LYS A 76 -4.72 -4.47 -9.22
N THR A 77 -5.15 -5.55 -9.88
CA THR A 77 -4.27 -6.64 -10.32
C THR A 77 -3.07 -6.11 -11.10
N GLY A 78 -1.86 -6.56 -10.73
CA GLY A 78 -0.59 -6.10 -11.32
C GLY A 78 0.06 -4.93 -10.59
N PHE A 79 -0.60 -4.36 -9.58
CA PHE A 79 -0.05 -3.25 -8.78
C PHE A 79 1.30 -3.61 -8.13
N ASP A 80 1.44 -4.84 -7.64
CA ASP A 80 2.67 -5.33 -7.02
C ASP A 80 3.87 -5.22 -7.99
N THR A 81 3.67 -5.60 -9.24
CA THR A 81 4.70 -5.58 -10.28
C THR A 81 5.00 -4.14 -10.72
N ALA A 82 3.97 -3.31 -10.89
CA ALA A 82 4.14 -1.90 -11.25
C ALA A 82 4.88 -1.10 -10.16
N LEU A 83 4.47 -1.26 -8.89
CA LEU A 83 5.14 -0.63 -7.75
C LEU A 83 6.57 -1.15 -7.60
N GLY A 84 6.79 -2.46 -7.72
CA GLY A 84 8.12 -3.07 -7.65
C GLY A 84 9.09 -2.59 -8.73
N GLY A 85 8.58 -2.04 -9.83
CA GLY A 85 9.39 -1.42 -10.88
C GLY A 85 9.94 -0.03 -10.51
N CYS A 86 9.44 0.61 -9.45
CA CYS A 86 9.80 1.96 -9.05
C CYS A 86 11.04 1.98 -8.13
N SER A 87 12.19 1.51 -8.63
CA SER A 87 13.43 1.35 -7.85
C SER A 87 14.07 2.66 -7.37
N ASN A 88 13.55 3.81 -7.79
CA ASN A 88 13.92 5.12 -7.26
C ASN A 88 13.30 5.43 -5.89
N ILE A 89 12.23 4.73 -5.51
CA ILE A 89 11.47 5.02 -4.29
C ILE A 89 12.21 4.53 -3.04
N ARG A 90 12.46 5.45 -2.12
CA ARG A 90 13.11 5.22 -0.82
C ARG A 90 12.14 5.38 0.34
N LYS A 91 11.07 6.14 0.17
CA LYS A 91 10.03 6.38 1.19
C LYS A 91 8.66 6.13 0.57
N LEU A 92 7.93 5.16 1.11
CA LEU A 92 6.60 4.81 0.62
C LEU A 92 5.57 4.91 1.74
N LEU A 93 4.49 5.65 1.49
CA LEU A 93 3.28 5.60 2.29
C LEU A 93 2.14 5.09 1.42
N ILE A 94 1.45 4.05 1.89
CA ILE A 94 0.30 3.49 1.20
C ILE A 94 -0.87 3.33 2.15
N ILE A 95 -2.02 3.85 1.73
CA ILE A 95 -3.30 3.66 2.40
C ILE A 95 -4.30 3.18 1.35
N PRO A 96 -4.52 1.86 1.23
CA PRO A 96 -5.45 1.32 0.26
C PRO A 96 -6.91 1.64 0.60
N THR A 97 -7.75 1.61 -0.43
CA THR A 97 -9.21 1.48 -0.28
C THR A 97 -9.60 0.01 -0.33
N TYR A 98 -10.61 -0.35 0.46
CA TYR A 98 -11.06 -1.73 0.62
C TYR A 98 -12.54 -1.82 0.26
N ILE A 99 -12.86 -2.21 -0.98
CA ILE A 99 -14.25 -2.29 -1.45
C ILE A 99 -14.79 -3.73 -1.38
N SER A 100 -14.10 -4.73 -1.94
CA SER A 100 -14.65 -6.09 -2.02
C SER A 100 -13.63 -7.24 -1.90
N GLN A 101 -12.33 -6.97 -1.83
CA GLN A 101 -11.30 -8.02 -1.82
C GLN A 101 -10.07 -7.61 -0.99
N SER A 102 -10.27 -7.32 0.30
CA SER A 102 -9.20 -6.83 1.17
C SER A 102 -8.00 -7.78 1.28
N ALA A 103 -8.22 -9.10 1.27
CA ALA A 103 -7.14 -10.08 1.26
C ALA A 103 -6.25 -9.94 0.01
N THR A 104 -6.86 -9.82 -1.17
CA THR A 104 -6.16 -9.62 -2.45
C THR A 104 -5.44 -8.28 -2.48
N THR A 105 -6.08 -7.20 -2.04
CA THR A 105 -5.48 -5.87 -1.89
C THR A 105 -4.22 -5.93 -1.02
N ASN A 106 -4.32 -6.53 0.17
CA ASN A 106 -3.19 -6.64 1.09
C ASN A 106 -2.05 -7.51 0.52
N HIS A 107 -2.39 -8.57 -0.22
CA HIS A 107 -1.40 -9.42 -0.89
C HIS A 107 -0.63 -8.64 -1.97
N MET A 108 -1.31 -7.82 -2.78
CA MET A 108 -0.66 -6.99 -3.81
C MET A 108 0.21 -5.88 -3.20
N VAL A 109 -0.25 -5.24 -2.12
CA VAL A 109 0.56 -4.25 -1.40
C VAL A 109 1.82 -4.90 -0.84
N LEU A 110 1.70 -6.06 -0.16
CA LEU A 110 2.84 -6.83 0.32
C LEU A 110 3.81 -7.17 -0.81
N GLY A 111 3.31 -7.73 -1.91
CA GLY A 111 4.14 -8.11 -3.04
C GLY A 111 4.92 -6.93 -3.62
N GLY A 112 4.28 -5.78 -3.80
CA GLY A 112 4.95 -4.60 -4.33
C GLY A 112 6.01 -4.02 -3.39
N VAL A 113 5.71 -3.95 -2.10
CA VAL A 113 6.65 -3.46 -1.07
C VAL A 113 7.88 -4.37 -0.98
N LEU A 114 7.69 -5.69 -1.00
CA LEU A 114 8.79 -6.64 -0.93
C LEU A 114 9.71 -6.56 -2.15
N ARG A 115 9.18 -6.27 -3.34
CA ARG A 115 9.99 -6.03 -4.55
C ARG A 115 10.85 -4.76 -4.44
N LEU A 116 10.54 -3.84 -3.53
CA LEU A 116 11.33 -2.64 -3.25
C LEU A 116 12.37 -2.84 -2.14
N GLN A 117 12.59 -4.07 -1.64
CA GLN A 117 13.47 -4.35 -0.50
C GLN A 117 14.87 -3.72 -0.58
N SER A 118 15.43 -3.60 -1.79
CA SER A 118 16.80 -3.12 -2.02
C SER A 118 16.92 -1.59 -1.98
N THR A 119 15.80 -0.88 -2.08
CA THR A 119 15.74 0.59 -2.27
C THR A 119 14.96 1.28 -1.15
N LEU A 120 13.97 0.60 -0.58
CA LEU A 120 13.07 1.16 0.40
C LEU A 120 13.75 1.34 1.77
N SER A 121 13.78 2.57 2.25
CA SER A 121 14.34 2.94 3.57
C SER A 121 13.26 3.21 4.62
N HIS A 122 12.08 3.68 4.19
CA HIS A 122 10.93 3.95 5.05
C HIS A 122 9.67 3.42 4.40
N PHE A 123 8.89 2.66 5.16
CA PHE A 123 7.60 2.15 4.74
C PHE A 123 6.54 2.44 5.79
N VAL A 124 5.48 3.13 5.37
CA VAL A 124 4.29 3.40 6.20
C VAL A 124 3.07 2.79 5.55
N TRP A 125 2.46 1.82 6.23
CA TRP A 125 1.18 1.24 5.81
C TRP A 125 0.06 1.79 6.69
N GLY A 126 -0.84 2.58 6.10
CA GLY A 126 -2.07 2.97 6.77
C GLY A 126 -3.13 1.88 6.64
N VAL A 127 -3.52 1.33 7.78
CA VAL A 127 -4.62 0.38 7.94
C VAL A 127 -5.80 1.15 8.54
N THR A 128 -6.94 1.10 7.85
CA THR A 128 -8.12 1.83 8.30
C THR A 128 -8.83 1.10 9.42
N LEU A 129 -9.38 1.82 10.39
CA LEU A 129 -10.17 1.22 11.48
C LEU A 129 -11.41 0.49 10.94
N GLU A 130 -11.92 0.95 9.80
CA GLU A 130 -13.04 0.36 9.08
C GLU A 130 -12.69 -1.04 8.56
N LEU A 131 -11.50 -1.23 7.97
CA LEU A 131 -11.04 -2.56 7.57
C LEU A 131 -10.90 -3.49 8.78
N LEU A 132 -10.26 -3.00 9.85
CA LEU A 132 -10.06 -3.76 11.08
C LEU A 132 -11.38 -4.27 11.65
N ARG A 133 -12.38 -3.38 11.72
CA ARG A 133 -13.72 -3.72 12.20
C ARG A 133 -14.43 -4.74 11.32
N VAL A 134 -14.34 -4.61 9.99
CA VAL A 134 -14.93 -5.60 9.06
C VAL A 134 -14.25 -6.96 9.22
N THR A 135 -12.94 -6.97 9.46
CA THR A 135 -12.17 -8.20 9.68
C THR A 135 -12.57 -8.90 10.96
N GLU A 136 -12.75 -8.14 12.05
CA GLU A 136 -13.26 -8.66 13.33
C GLU A 136 -14.65 -9.29 13.17
N LEU A 137 -15.58 -8.58 12.50
CA LEU A 137 -16.93 -9.09 12.24
C LEU A 137 -16.92 -10.37 11.39
N PHE A 138 -16.00 -10.50 10.43
CA PHE A 138 -15.84 -11.71 9.63
C PHE A 138 -15.41 -12.90 10.51
N VAL A 139 -14.43 -12.69 11.40
CA VAL A 139 -13.97 -13.73 12.34
C VAL A 139 -15.12 -14.20 13.23
N ASP A 140 -15.88 -13.26 13.81
CA ASP A 140 -17.01 -13.56 14.70
C ASP A 140 -18.13 -14.38 14.00
N GLN A 141 -18.31 -14.20 12.69
CA GLN A 141 -19.28 -14.95 11.89
C GLN A 141 -18.79 -16.34 11.50
N CYS A 142 -17.48 -16.54 11.38
CA CYS A 142 -16.88 -17.83 11.05
C CYS A 142 -16.70 -18.74 12.27
N GLU A 143 -16.75 -18.21 13.50
CA GLU A 143 -16.70 -19.03 14.72
C GLU A 143 -18.07 -19.68 15.03
N ASP A 144 -18.11 -21.02 15.03
CA ASP A 144 -19.30 -21.83 15.36
C ASP A 144 -19.96 -21.40 16.69
N PRO A 145 -21.29 -21.22 16.74
CA PRO A 145 -22.01 -20.88 17.96
C PRO A 145 -21.82 -21.93 19.08
N ASP A 146 -21.62 -23.20 18.74
CA ASP A 146 -21.42 -24.30 19.71
C ASP A 146 -20.04 -24.28 20.40
N LYS A 147 -19.08 -23.48 19.91
CA LYS A 147 -17.75 -23.32 20.55
C LYS A 147 -17.68 -22.12 21.51
N LYS A 148 -18.74 -21.31 21.61
CA LYS A 148 -18.78 -20.12 22.49
C LYS A 148 -18.87 -20.46 23.97
N GLU A 149 -19.33 -21.66 24.34
CA GLU A 149 -19.55 -22.03 25.75
C GLU A 149 -18.31 -22.60 26.48
N LYS A 150 -17.21 -22.93 25.78
CA LYS A 150 -16.04 -23.61 26.39
C LYS A 150 -14.72 -22.82 26.40
N LYS A 151 -14.69 -21.58 25.92
CA LYS A 151 -13.52 -20.72 26.08
C LYS A 151 -13.86 -19.60 27.06
N ASP A 152 -13.30 -19.68 28.26
CA ASP A 152 -13.04 -18.50 29.08
C ASP A 152 -12.53 -17.38 28.17
N LYS A 153 -13.23 -16.25 28.21
CA LYS A 153 -13.06 -15.05 27.38
C LYS A 153 -11.58 -14.69 27.17
N LYS A 154 -10.92 -15.29 26.19
CA LYS A 154 -9.87 -14.59 25.45
C LYS A 154 -10.61 -13.84 24.36
N PRO A 155 -10.66 -12.51 24.39
CA PRO A 155 -11.26 -11.76 23.29
C PRO A 155 -10.59 -12.23 22.01
N ALA A 156 -11.39 -12.62 21.01
CA ALA A 156 -10.94 -12.68 19.63
C ALA A 156 -10.19 -11.36 19.37
N GLY A 157 -8.92 -11.46 18.96
CA GLY A 157 -7.91 -10.47 19.35
C GLY A 157 -8.20 -9.03 18.96
N ASN A 158 -8.64 -8.20 19.93
CA ASN A 158 -8.62 -6.73 19.96
C ASN A 158 -8.95 -5.95 18.65
N GLY A 159 -9.63 -6.56 17.68
CA GLY A 159 -9.84 -5.99 16.34
C GLY A 159 -8.56 -5.66 15.58
N ASP A 160 -7.40 -6.28 15.88
CA ASP A 160 -6.08 -5.83 15.39
C ASP A 160 -5.46 -6.80 14.37
N SER A 161 -6.27 -7.19 13.37
CA SER A 161 -5.87 -8.13 12.31
C SER A 161 -6.42 -7.70 10.95
N ILE A 162 -5.76 -8.11 9.88
CA ILE A 162 -6.21 -7.91 8.50
C ILE A 162 -6.28 -9.24 7.76
N PRO A 163 -7.15 -9.39 6.75
CA PRO A 163 -7.17 -10.57 5.91
C PRO A 163 -6.01 -10.51 4.90
N VAL A 164 -5.38 -11.64 4.63
CA VAL A 164 -4.31 -11.80 3.62
C VAL A 164 -4.52 -13.10 2.85
N LEU A 165 -3.95 -13.21 1.65
CA LEU A 165 -3.96 -14.46 0.89
C LEU A 165 -2.73 -15.31 1.21
N LYS A 166 -2.92 -16.63 1.32
CA LYS A 166 -1.84 -17.63 1.32
C LYS A 166 -1.46 -18.08 -0.10
N PRO A 167 -0.17 -18.35 -0.37
CA PRO A 167 0.96 -18.07 0.52
C PRO A 167 1.15 -16.56 0.70
N VAL A 168 1.48 -16.13 1.92
CA VAL A 168 1.84 -14.73 2.13
C VAL A 168 3.13 -14.47 1.34
N PRO A 169 3.23 -13.37 0.56
CA PRO A 169 4.43 -13.07 -0.18
C PRO A 169 5.64 -13.08 0.75
N LEU A 170 6.64 -13.90 0.42
CA LEU A 170 7.92 -13.97 1.10
C LEU A 170 8.99 -13.89 0.02
N ILE A 171 10.05 -13.14 0.32
CA ILE A 171 11.23 -13.11 -0.54
C ILE A 171 12.01 -14.39 -0.25
N THR A 172 12.07 -15.29 -1.23
CA THR A 172 12.97 -16.45 -1.13
C THR A 172 14.35 -16.05 -1.65
N ASP A 173 15.41 -16.43 -0.93
CA ASP A 173 16.82 -16.10 -1.18
C ASP A 173 17.36 -16.38 -2.60
N LYS A 174 16.56 -16.99 -3.48
CA LYS A 174 17.03 -17.57 -4.73
C LYS A 174 16.69 -16.81 -6.01
N ASP A 175 15.77 -15.83 -6.05
CA ASP A 175 15.48 -15.16 -7.34
C ASP A 175 14.69 -13.83 -7.34
N ASP A 176 14.50 -13.12 -6.22
CA ASP A 176 13.63 -11.90 -6.18
C ASP A 176 12.22 -12.13 -6.79
N THR A 177 11.78 -13.39 -6.86
CA THR A 177 10.52 -13.82 -7.46
C THR A 177 9.55 -14.23 -6.35
N ILE A 178 8.35 -13.66 -6.39
CA ILE A 178 7.24 -14.10 -5.55
C ILE A 178 6.64 -15.34 -6.24
N PRO A 179 6.69 -16.53 -5.64
CA PRO A 179 6.21 -17.74 -6.28
C PRO A 179 4.69 -17.66 -6.58
N PRO A 180 4.24 -18.15 -7.74
CA PRO A 180 2.82 -18.21 -8.05
C PRO A 180 2.08 -19.16 -7.10
N ALA A 181 0.86 -18.81 -6.69
CA ALA A 181 0.03 -19.68 -5.87
C ALA A 181 -0.39 -20.93 -6.66
N HIS A 182 0.03 -22.11 -6.21
CA HIS A 182 -0.32 -23.40 -6.86
C HIS A 182 -1.67 -23.97 -6.39
N ASP A 183 -2.19 -23.50 -5.26
CA ASP A 183 -3.51 -23.85 -4.70
C ASP A 183 -4.46 -22.65 -4.79
N PRO A 184 -5.80 -22.85 -4.80
CA PRO A 184 -6.74 -21.74 -4.72
C PRO A 184 -6.42 -20.89 -3.47
N PRO A 185 -6.25 -19.57 -3.64
CA PRO A 185 -5.73 -18.72 -2.57
C PRO A 185 -6.68 -18.73 -1.36
N GLN A 186 -6.15 -19.14 -0.21
CA GLN A 186 -6.90 -19.19 1.03
C GLN A 186 -6.76 -17.86 1.77
N VAL A 187 -7.87 -17.33 2.29
CA VAL A 187 -7.86 -16.14 3.14
C VAL A 187 -7.46 -16.53 4.56
N GLU A 188 -6.41 -15.89 5.08
CA GLU A 188 -5.97 -15.99 6.47
C GLU A 188 -6.16 -14.65 7.17
N ILE A 189 -6.47 -14.69 8.46
CA ILE A 189 -6.52 -13.50 9.31
C ILE A 189 -5.15 -13.33 9.99
N LEU A 190 -4.43 -12.29 9.59
CA LEU A 190 -3.08 -12.00 10.07
C LEU A 190 -3.10 -10.85 11.10
N PRO A 191 -2.69 -11.11 12.35
CA PRO A 191 -2.52 -10.05 13.34
C PRO A 191 -1.48 -9.03 12.91
N LEU A 192 -1.74 -7.73 13.16
CA LEU A 192 -0.81 -6.66 12.81
C LEU A 192 0.60 -6.83 13.42
N PRO A 193 0.79 -7.32 14.66
CA PRO A 193 2.13 -7.61 15.18
C PRO A 193 2.89 -8.67 14.36
N ASN A 194 2.18 -9.67 13.84
CA ASN A 194 2.77 -10.72 13.01
C ASN A 194 3.13 -10.17 11.62
N LEU A 195 2.26 -9.34 11.05
CA LEU A 195 2.54 -8.61 9.81
C LEU A 195 3.78 -7.72 9.96
N GLN A 196 3.88 -6.96 11.06
CA GLN A 196 5.05 -6.13 11.34
C GLN A 196 6.33 -6.97 11.45
N LYS A 197 6.28 -8.12 12.14
CA LYS A 197 7.42 -9.04 12.22
C LYS A 197 7.82 -9.56 10.83
N LEU A 198 6.86 -9.95 10.01
CA LEU A 198 7.11 -10.43 8.65
C LEU A 198 7.78 -9.36 7.78
N LEU A 199 7.26 -8.13 7.83
CA LEU A 199 7.84 -6.99 7.11
C LEU A 199 9.27 -6.71 7.56
N LEU A 200 9.54 -6.69 8.88
CA LEU A 200 10.88 -6.46 9.41
C LEU A 200 11.87 -7.58 9.05
N GLN A 201 11.39 -8.83 8.94
CA GLN A 201 12.22 -9.95 8.49
C GLN A 201 12.56 -9.85 7.00
N SER A 202 11.61 -9.39 6.18
CA SER A 202 11.77 -9.32 4.73
C SER A 202 12.38 -8.00 4.25
N LEU A 203 12.39 -6.97 5.09
CA LEU A 203 12.89 -5.62 4.81
C LEU A 203 13.89 -5.19 5.90
N PRO A 204 15.04 -5.89 6.03
CA PRO A 204 15.93 -5.73 7.18
C PRO A 204 16.57 -4.33 7.31
N THR A 205 16.62 -3.57 6.21
CA THR A 205 17.17 -2.21 6.15
C THR A 205 16.10 -1.12 6.17
N THR A 206 14.82 -1.48 6.20
CA THR A 206 13.69 -0.53 6.09
C THR A 206 13.08 -0.25 7.46
N ARG A 207 12.85 1.03 7.76
CA ARG A 207 12.01 1.46 8.90
C ARG A 207 10.54 1.24 8.54
N VAL A 208 9.89 0.27 9.20
CA VAL A 208 8.49 -0.09 8.96
C VAL A 208 7.58 0.49 10.04
N LYS A 209 6.49 1.14 9.63
CA LYS A 209 5.43 1.65 10.51
C LYS A 209 4.06 1.22 9.99
N ILE A 210 3.25 0.60 10.85
CA ILE A 210 1.84 0.34 10.56
C ILE A 210 1.01 1.35 11.36
N LEU A 211 0.17 2.12 10.69
CA LEU A 211 -0.70 3.10 11.30
C LEU A 211 -2.14 2.60 11.31
N LYS A 212 -2.84 2.80 12.43
CA LYS A 212 -4.28 2.54 12.57
C LYS A 212 -5.02 3.87 12.56
N ILE A 213 -5.78 4.13 11.51
CA ILE A 213 -6.30 5.48 11.24
C ILE A 213 -7.79 5.39 10.85
N PRO A 214 -8.68 6.23 11.38
CA PRO A 214 -10.04 6.33 10.83
C PRO A 214 -9.99 6.79 9.37
N PHE A 215 -10.84 6.23 8.49
CA PHE A 215 -10.82 6.57 7.06
C PHE A 215 -10.89 8.09 6.80
N HIS A 216 -11.72 8.82 7.55
CA HIS A 216 -11.86 10.28 7.42
C HIS A 216 -10.62 11.09 7.84
N ALA A 217 -9.61 10.45 8.44
CA ALA A 217 -8.37 11.07 8.92
C ALA A 217 -7.13 10.62 8.14
N THR A 218 -7.27 9.81 7.09
CA THR A 218 -6.14 9.29 6.29
C THR A 218 -5.40 10.39 5.53
N TRP A 219 -6.11 11.42 5.07
CA TRP A 219 -5.52 12.61 4.40
C TRP A 219 -4.56 13.40 5.31
N ARG A 220 -4.64 13.23 6.64
CA ARG A 220 -3.72 13.90 7.59
C ARG A 220 -2.41 13.15 7.78
N GLN A 221 -2.26 11.96 7.18
CA GLN A 221 -1.09 11.11 7.34
C GLN A 221 -0.12 11.38 6.19
N SER A 222 1.13 11.65 6.52
CA SER A 222 2.24 11.81 5.57
C SER A 222 3.52 11.31 6.23
N ILE A 223 4.55 11.01 5.43
CA ILE A 223 5.88 10.66 5.94
C ILE A 223 6.55 11.95 6.41
N THR A 224 6.70 12.09 7.72
CA THR A 224 7.50 13.17 8.31
C THR A 224 8.97 12.79 8.30
N ASP A 225 9.83 13.69 7.81
CA ASP A 225 11.30 13.54 7.83
C ASP A 225 11.89 13.52 9.26
N THR A 226 11.08 13.84 10.27
CA THR A 226 11.47 13.90 11.67
C THR A 226 11.15 12.61 12.42
N VAL A 227 12.04 11.62 12.33
CA VAL A 227 12.42 10.80 13.50
C VAL A 227 13.89 10.38 13.33
N ASN A 228 14.73 10.87 14.24
CA ASN A 228 16.14 10.48 14.43
C ASN A 228 16.34 8.95 14.35
#